data_AF-A0AAV9VUG1-F1
#
_entry.id   AF-A0AAV9VUG1-F1
#
_cell.length_a   1.000
_cell.length_b   1.000
_cell.length_c   1.000
_cell.angle_alpha   90.00
_cell.angle_beta   90.00
_cell.angle_gamma   90.00
#
_symmetry.space_group_name_H-M   'P 1'
#
loop_
_entity.id
_entity.type
_entity.pdbx_description
1 polymer ?
#
loop_
_entity_poly.entity_id
_entity_poly.type
_entity_poly.pdbx_seq_one_letter_code
_entity_poly.pdbx_strand_id
1 'polypeptide(L)'
;MFHRSYFDPFRPFYPIGNSKAINLAEYLPPEIDVDALLLGCGDVRNILFRLFSEFDSGYTASATRKYSFTCCDIDPGIIARNILILAMIMNKEDVKSIWSIYYDFLIPDKCSVSLKKYVEQLLCSADTIESWSNSDIGKILKI
;
A
#
# COMPACT_ATOMS: atom_id res chain seq x y z
N MET A 1 6.65 -14.39 12.99
CA MET A 1 7.00 -13.73 14.27
C MET A 1 6.02 -12.56 14.45
N PHE A 2 5.01 -12.68 15.32
CA PHE A 2 4.06 -11.59 15.53
C PHE A 2 4.79 -10.40 16.17
N HIS A 3 4.89 -9.27 15.47
CA HIS A 3 5.37 -8.04 16.07
C HIS A 3 4.41 -7.68 17.22
N ARG A 4 4.96 -7.50 18.42
CA ARG A 4 4.16 -7.07 19.57
C ARG A 4 3.69 -5.66 19.30
N SER A 5 2.40 -5.45 19.03
CA SER A 5 1.82 -4.11 18.91
C SER A 5 1.74 -3.49 20.29
N TYR A 6 2.78 -2.78 20.72
CA TYR A 6 2.70 -1.95 21.93
C TYR A 6 2.22 -0.57 21.53
N PHE A 7 1.17 -0.09 22.20
CA PHE A 7 0.82 1.33 22.16
C PHE A 7 1.95 2.10 22.82
N ASP A 8 2.73 2.83 22.04
CA ASP A 8 3.77 3.73 22.53
C ASP A 8 3.17 5.13 22.65
N PRO A 9 2.86 5.62 23.86
CA PRO A 9 2.24 6.93 24.04
C PRO A 9 3.17 8.09 23.65
N PHE A 10 4.47 7.84 23.46
CA PHE A 10 5.46 8.84 23.09
C PHE A 10 5.79 8.85 21.59
N ARG A 11 5.35 7.84 20.84
CA ARG A 11 5.47 7.82 19.38
C ARG A 11 4.13 8.11 18.73
N PRO A 12 3.97 9.25 18.05
CA PRO A 12 2.73 9.54 17.33
C PRO A 12 2.56 8.54 16.18
N PHE A 13 1.44 7.82 16.18
CA PHE A 13 1.05 7.01 15.04
C PHE A 13 0.61 7.94 13.91
N TYR A 14 1.42 8.02 12.85
CA TYR A 14 1.20 8.94 11.74
C TYR A 14 0.97 8.21 10.40
N PRO A 15 -0.12 7.42 10.30
CA PRO A 15 -0.36 6.55 9.15
C PRO A 15 -0.90 7.32 7.93
N ILE A 16 -1.23 8.60 8.09
CA ILE A 16 -1.72 9.47 7.03
C ILE A 16 -0.72 10.61 6.94
N GLY A 17 -0.01 10.71 5.83
CA GLY A 17 0.89 11.84 5.59
C GLY A 17 0.17 13.20 5.62
N ASN A 18 0.90 14.27 5.88
CA ASN A 18 0.43 15.67 5.77
C ASN A 18 0.86 16.36 4.48
N SER A 19 1.83 15.82 3.76
CA SER A 19 2.37 16.44 2.55
C SER A 19 1.50 16.14 1.32
N LYS A 20 1.54 16.99 0.30
CA LYS A 20 0.90 16.65 -0.98
C LYS A 20 1.57 15.39 -1.56
N ALA A 21 0.79 14.57 -2.26
CA ALA A 21 1.36 13.46 -3.01
C ALA A 21 2.34 13.98 -4.07
N ILE A 22 3.46 13.28 -4.26
CA ILE A 22 4.51 13.66 -5.21
C ILE A 22 4.62 12.64 -6.33
N ASN A 23 5.04 13.11 -7.51
CA ASN A 23 5.31 12.26 -8.64
C ASN A 23 6.70 11.60 -8.46
N LEU A 24 6.72 10.33 -8.04
CA LEU A 24 7.95 9.58 -7.76
C LEU A 24 8.90 9.39 -8.95
N ALA A 25 8.47 9.75 -10.16
CA ALA A 25 9.26 9.63 -11.38
C ALA A 25 9.22 10.92 -12.21
N GLU A 26 8.98 12.06 -11.56
CA GLU A 26 8.95 13.39 -12.19
C GLU A 26 10.23 13.70 -12.97
N TYR A 27 11.37 13.26 -12.44
CA TYR A 27 12.69 13.51 -13.01
C TYR A 27 13.25 12.32 -13.80
N LEU A 28 12.41 11.30 -14.06
CA LEU A 28 12.80 10.15 -14.87
C LEU A 28 12.17 10.26 -16.26
N PRO A 29 12.95 10.04 -17.34
CA PRO A 29 12.40 9.90 -18.67
C PRO A 29 11.32 8.80 -18.74
N PRO A 30 10.28 8.93 -19.58
CA PRO A 30 9.21 7.93 -19.71
C PRO A 30 9.70 6.52 -20.07
N GLU A 31 10.84 6.40 -20.73
CA GLU A 31 11.43 5.13 -21.18
C GLU A 31 12.16 4.38 -20.06
N ILE A 32 12.39 5.02 -18.92
CA ILE A 32 13.17 4.46 -17.81
C ILE A 32 12.24 3.87 -16.75
N ASP A 33 12.44 2.58 -16.46
CA ASP A 33 11.82 1.87 -15.34
C ASP A 33 12.06 2.61 -14.02
N VAL A 34 11.03 2.62 -13.16
CA VAL A 34 11.09 3.24 -11.84
C VAL A 34 11.46 2.18 -10.82
N ASP A 35 12.57 2.39 -10.13
CA ASP A 35 12.94 1.66 -8.91
C ASP A 35 13.18 2.67 -7.79
N ALA A 36 12.23 2.77 -6.85
CA ALA A 36 12.20 3.82 -5.85
C ALA A 36 12.18 3.26 -4.43
N LEU A 37 13.08 3.79 -3.59
CA LEU A 37 13.12 3.55 -2.15
C LEU A 37 12.44 4.71 -1.41
N LEU A 38 11.38 4.41 -0.66
CA LEU A 38 10.65 5.37 0.16
C LEU A 38 11.02 5.15 1.64
N LEU A 39 11.80 6.06 2.21
CA LEU A 39 12.18 6.06 3.63
C LEU A 39 11.18 6.87 4.45
N GLY A 40 10.57 6.24 5.46
CA GLY A 40 9.41 6.82 6.14
C GLY A 40 8.25 6.97 5.16
N CYS A 41 7.89 5.85 4.51
CA CYS A 41 6.96 5.87 3.38
C CYS A 41 5.59 6.43 3.76
N GLY A 42 5.18 6.34 5.04
CA GLY A 42 3.84 6.72 5.45
C GLY A 42 2.81 5.91 4.67
N ASP A 43 1.79 6.56 4.12
CA ASP A 43 0.77 5.90 3.30
C ASP A 43 1.15 5.74 1.81
N VAL A 44 0.29 5.05 1.07
CA VAL A 44 0.50 4.74 -0.36
C VAL A 44 0.25 5.92 -1.31
N ARG A 45 0.01 7.16 -0.82
CA ARG A 45 -0.41 8.28 -1.69
C ARG A 45 0.53 8.54 -2.86
N ASN A 46 1.85 8.46 -2.62
CA ASN A 46 2.86 8.82 -3.62
C ASN A 46 2.90 7.76 -4.72
N ILE A 47 2.74 6.49 -4.34
CA ILE A 47 2.65 5.35 -5.25
C ILE A 47 1.39 5.49 -6.11
N LEU A 48 0.22 5.68 -5.48
CA LEU A 48 -1.05 5.78 -6.19
C LEU A 48 -1.09 7.00 -7.13
N PHE A 49 -0.60 8.16 -6.66
CA PHE A 49 -0.53 9.37 -7.47
C PHE A 49 0.36 9.17 -8.69
N ARG A 50 1.54 8.57 -8.51
CA ARG A 50 2.47 8.27 -9.62
C ARG A 50 1.84 7.34 -10.66
N LEU A 51 1.21 6.25 -10.21
CA LEU A 51 0.58 5.28 -11.11
C LEU A 51 -0.61 5.90 -11.86
N PHE A 52 -1.40 6.72 -11.17
CA PHE A 52 -2.53 7.44 -11.77
C PHE A 52 -2.09 8.46 -12.82
N SER A 53 -1.09 9.30 -12.52
CA SER A 53 -0.60 10.32 -13.45
C SER A 53 0.00 9.75 -14.73
N GLU A 54 0.58 8.54 -14.70
CA GLU A 54 1.04 7.89 -15.94
C GLU A 54 -0.14 7.46 -16.81
N PHE A 55 -1.17 6.87 -16.20
CA PHE A 55 -2.34 6.36 -16.91
C PHE A 55 -3.07 7.47 -17.68
N ASP A 56 -3.17 8.66 -17.08
CA ASP A 56 -3.88 9.81 -17.67
C ASP A 56 -3.10 10.50 -18.80
N SER A 57 -1.79 10.25 -18.93
CA SER A 57 -0.92 10.94 -19.89
C SER A 57 -1.11 10.52 -21.35
N GLY A 58 -2.00 9.56 -21.63
CA GLY A 58 -2.30 9.14 -23.01
C GLY A 58 -1.18 8.37 -23.72
N TYR A 59 -0.07 8.07 -23.04
CA TYR A 59 0.94 7.13 -23.51
C TYR A 59 0.32 5.72 -23.59
N THR A 60 -0.19 5.38 -24.77
CA THR A 60 -0.84 4.13 -25.10
C THR A 60 0.12 2.96 -24.96
N ALA A 61 -0.01 2.16 -23.89
CA ALA A 61 0.30 0.73 -23.74
C ALA A 61 1.62 0.13 -24.28
N SER A 62 2.50 0.89 -24.93
CA SER A 62 3.68 0.45 -25.68
C SER A 62 4.99 0.97 -25.08
N ALA A 63 4.90 1.79 -24.02
CA ALA A 63 6.03 2.17 -23.17
C ALA A 63 5.62 1.98 -21.69
N THR A 64 5.13 0.80 -21.33
CA THR A 64 4.82 0.49 -19.93
C THR A 64 6.11 0.22 -19.17
N ARG A 65 6.83 1.29 -18.84
CA ARG A 65 7.94 1.19 -17.91
C ARG A 65 7.48 0.48 -16.64
N LYS A 66 8.36 -0.35 -16.08
CA LYS A 66 8.07 -1.12 -14.87
C LYS A 66 8.21 -0.21 -13.66
N TYR A 67 7.42 -0.51 -12.63
CA TYR A 67 7.47 0.18 -11.35
C TYR A 67 7.81 -0.82 -10.24
N SER A 68 8.86 -0.50 -9.50
CA SER A 68 9.31 -1.17 -8.29
C SER A 68 9.37 -0.15 -7.17
N PHE A 69 8.65 -0.40 -6.08
CA PHE A 69 8.64 0.47 -4.92
C PHE A 69 9.07 -0.33 -3.69
N THR A 70 10.18 0.06 -3.09
CA THR A 70 10.62 -0.45 -1.79
C THR A 70 10.17 0.53 -0.73
N CYS A 71 9.24 0.12 0.13
CA CYS A 71 8.66 0.96 1.17
C CYS A 71 9.26 0.60 2.53
N CYS A 72 9.84 1.58 3.22
CA CYS A 72 10.40 1.41 4.55
C CYS A 72 9.72 2.37 5.52
N ASP A 73 9.31 1.86 6.65
CA ASP A 73 8.81 2.66 7.76
C ASP A 73 9.30 2.07 9.08
N ILE A 74 9.47 2.94 10.09
CA ILE A 74 9.83 2.50 11.43
C ILE A 74 8.64 1.86 12.14
N ASP A 75 7.42 2.22 11.75
CA ASP A 75 6.20 1.67 12.30
C ASP A 75 5.67 0.51 11.43
N PRO A 76 5.67 -0.74 11.94
CA PRO A 76 5.15 -1.89 11.20
C PRO A 76 3.64 -1.79 10.90
N GLY A 77 2.89 -1.04 11.71
CA GLY A 77 1.46 -0.80 11.51
C GLY A 77 1.19 0.02 10.26
N ILE A 78 2.11 0.93 9.89
CA ILE A 78 2.05 1.67 8.63
C ILE A 78 2.21 0.72 7.44
N ILE A 79 3.23 -0.15 7.48
CA ILE A 79 3.45 -1.16 6.42
C ILE A 79 2.26 -2.12 6.31
N ALA A 80 1.76 -2.64 7.43
CA ALA A 80 0.59 -3.51 7.44
C ALA A 80 -0.66 -2.84 6.86
N ARG A 81 -0.91 -1.57 7.19
CA ARG A 81 -2.04 -0.79 6.66
C ARG A 81 -1.90 -0.54 5.14
N ASN A 82 -0.68 -0.34 4.65
CA ASN A 82 -0.42 -0.21 3.21
C ASN A 82 -0.65 -1.54 2.47
N ILE A 83 -0.15 -2.65 3.00
CA ILE A 83 -0.39 -3.99 2.45
C ILE A 83 -1.89 -4.27 2.36
N LEU A 84 -2.65 -3.96 3.42
CA LEU A 84 -4.09 -4.13 3.45
C LEU A 84 -4.79 -3.43 2.28
N ILE A 85 -4.53 -2.13 2.08
CA ILE A 85 -5.19 -1.39 1.00
C ILE A 85 -4.72 -1.82 -0.38
N LEU A 86 -3.42 -2.10 -0.55
CA LEU A 86 -2.92 -2.60 -1.83
C LEU A 86 -3.55 -3.96 -2.17
N ALA A 87 -3.73 -4.85 -1.20
CA ALA A 87 -4.45 -6.10 -1.39
C ALA A 87 -5.92 -5.86 -1.78
N MET A 88 -6.61 -4.91 -1.14
CA MET A 88 -7.98 -4.53 -1.51
C MET A 88 -8.08 -4.01 -2.94
N ILE A 89 -7.14 -3.15 -3.36
CA ILE A 89 -7.04 -2.62 -4.73
C ILE A 89 -6.81 -3.76 -5.74
N MET A 90 -5.87 -4.66 -5.45
CA MET A 90 -5.56 -5.81 -6.31
C MET A 90 -6.78 -6.74 -6.50
N ASN A 91 -7.63 -6.84 -5.48
CA ASN A 91 -8.87 -7.61 -5.53
C ASN A 91 -10.07 -6.80 -6.06
N LYS A 92 -9.83 -5.58 -6.58
CA LYS A 92 -10.85 -4.69 -7.15
C LYS A 92 -11.99 -4.37 -6.18
N GLU A 93 -11.68 -4.23 -4.89
CA GLU A 93 -12.64 -3.79 -3.88
C GLU A 93 -13.18 -2.39 -4.21
N ASP A 94 -14.40 -2.11 -3.75
CA ASP A 94 -15.03 -0.81 -4.01
C ASP A 94 -14.21 0.34 -3.42
N VAL A 95 -13.99 1.40 -4.22
CA VAL A 95 -13.15 2.53 -3.85
C VAL A 95 -13.69 3.25 -2.62
N LYS A 96 -15.02 3.31 -2.41
CA LYS A 96 -15.59 3.94 -1.21
C LYS A 96 -15.30 3.10 0.03
N SER A 97 -15.38 1.76 -0.08
CA SER A 97 -14.97 0.86 1.01
C SER A 97 -13.49 1.02 1.36
N ILE A 98 -12.61 1.04 0.36
CA ILE A 98 -11.17 1.28 0.53
C ILE A 98 -10.94 2.61 1.24
N TRP A 99 -11.55 3.68 0.74
CA TRP A 99 -11.42 5.01 1.32
C TRP A 99 -11.87 5.06 2.77
N SER A 100 -13.05 4.50 3.07
CA SER A 100 -13.57 4.47 4.43
C SER A 100 -12.70 3.66 5.40
N ILE A 101 -12.09 2.57 4.95
CA ILE A 101 -11.16 1.79 5.78
C ILE A 101 -9.84 2.53 5.97
N TYR A 102 -9.37 3.24 4.96
CA TYR A 102 -8.06 3.88 5.01
C TYR A 102 -8.10 5.22 5.74
N TYR A 103 -9.08 6.09 5.49
CA TYR A 103 -9.04 7.49 5.92
C TYR A 103 -10.13 7.89 6.93
N ASP A 104 -11.26 7.20 7.00
CA ASP A 104 -12.30 7.59 7.93
C ASP A 104 -11.88 7.26 9.37
N PHE A 105 -12.19 8.17 10.31
CA PHE A 105 -11.87 7.97 11.72
C PHE A 105 -12.67 6.81 12.35
N LEU A 106 -13.91 6.62 11.87
CA LEU A 106 -14.78 5.51 12.28
C LEU A 106 -15.11 4.67 11.05
N ILE A 107 -14.93 3.36 11.18
CA ILE A 107 -15.19 2.42 10.11
C ILE A 107 -16.68 2.05 10.14
N PRO A 108 -17.46 2.33 9.07
CA PRO A 108 -18.86 1.93 9.01
C PRO A 108 -19.01 0.40 9.09
N ASP A 109 -20.13 -0.10 9.64
CA ASP A 109 -20.38 -1.55 9.78
C ASP A 109 -20.28 -2.31 8.45
N LYS A 110 -20.76 -1.72 7.35
CA LYS A 110 -20.62 -2.31 6.01
C LYS A 110 -19.15 -2.51 5.59
N CYS A 111 -18.27 -1.61 6.03
CA CYS A 111 -16.84 -1.64 5.73
C CYS A 111 -16.10 -2.56 6.69
N SER A 112 -16.58 -2.72 7.94
CA SER A 112 -15.95 -3.63 8.92
C SER A 112 -15.95 -5.09 8.45
N VAL A 113 -17.02 -5.51 7.75
CA VAL A 113 -17.09 -6.84 7.11
C VAL A 113 -16.00 -7.01 6.05
N SER A 114 -15.82 -6.02 5.18
CA SER A 114 -14.77 -6.03 4.15
C SER A 114 -13.38 -6.02 4.78
N LEU A 115 -13.14 -5.15 5.76
CA LEU A 115 -11.89 -5.09 6.52
C LEU A 115 -11.55 -6.46 7.12
N LYS A 116 -12.49 -7.07 7.83
CA LYS A 116 -12.30 -8.38 8.46
C LYS A 116 -11.90 -9.44 7.44
N LYS A 117 -12.63 -9.50 6.30
CA LYS A 117 -12.33 -10.43 5.20
C LYS A 117 -10.87 -10.32 4.72
N TYR A 118 -10.37 -9.12 4.44
CA TYR A 118 -9.01 -8.95 3.95
C TYR A 118 -7.96 -9.20 5.02
N VAL A 119 -8.22 -8.80 6.27
CA VAL A 119 -7.33 -9.11 7.40
C VAL A 119 -7.19 -10.63 7.56
N GLU A 120 -8.29 -11.37 7.55
CA GLU A 120 -8.27 -12.83 7.64
C GLU A 120 -7.52 -13.47 6.46
N GLN A 121 -7.76 -13.01 5.23
CA GLN A 121 -7.05 -13.49 4.03
C GLN A 121 -5.53 -13.25 4.12
N LEU A 122 -5.11 -12.07 4.57
CA LEU A 122 -3.71 -11.71 4.73
C LEU A 122 -3.06 -12.52 5.84
N LEU A 123 -3.74 -12.71 6.97
CA LEU A 123 -3.25 -13.53 8.08
C LEU A 123 -3.08 -14.99 7.66
N CYS A 124 -4.01 -15.56 6.90
CA CYS A 124 -3.87 -16.92 6.35
C CYS A 124 -2.66 -17.07 5.42
N SER A 125 -2.23 -16.00 4.77
CA SER A 125 -1.07 -16.01 3.87
C SER A 125 0.25 -15.75 4.60
N ALA A 126 0.21 -15.14 5.79
CA ALA A 126 1.37 -14.60 6.49
C ALA A 126 1.89 -15.47 7.66
N ASP A 127 1.67 -16.79 7.62
CA ASP A 127 2.16 -17.71 8.66
C ASP A 127 3.70 -17.79 8.67
N THR A 128 4.32 -17.94 7.49
CA THR A 128 5.77 -17.87 7.29
C THR A 128 6.12 -16.96 6.11
N ILE A 129 7.42 -16.62 5.98
CA ILE A 129 7.92 -15.84 4.84
C ILE A 129 7.69 -16.62 3.54
N GLU A 130 7.88 -17.94 3.58
CA GLU A 130 7.66 -18.84 2.45
C GLU A 130 6.17 -18.94 2.10
N SER A 131 5.25 -19.04 3.08
CA SER A 131 3.82 -19.05 2.80
C SER A 131 3.39 -17.73 2.16
N TRP A 132 3.91 -16.61 2.65
CA TRP A 132 3.65 -15.29 2.10
C TRP A 132 4.15 -15.18 0.65
N SER A 133 5.42 -15.51 0.42
CA SER A 133 6.06 -15.43 -0.90
C SER A 133 5.36 -16.30 -1.95
N ASN A 134 4.74 -17.40 -1.54
CA ASN A 134 4.00 -18.30 -2.43
C ASN A 134 2.52 -17.89 -2.63
N SER A 135 1.99 -17.00 -1.80
CA SER A 135 0.63 -16.48 -1.94
C SER A 135 0.48 -15.56 -3.15
N ASP A 136 -0.74 -15.42 -3.68
CA ASP A 136 -0.98 -14.55 -4.84
C ASP A 136 -0.74 -13.07 -4.53
N ILE A 137 -0.95 -12.66 -3.29
CA ILE A 137 -0.66 -11.30 -2.83
C ILE A 137 0.85 -11.11 -2.66
N GLY A 138 1.54 -12.04 -1.99
CA GLY A 138 2.96 -11.91 -1.67
C GLY A 138 3.92 -12.02 -2.86
N LYS A 139 3.48 -12.60 -3.99
CA LYS A 139 4.20 -12.52 -5.28
C LYS A 139 4.36 -11.09 -5.78
N ILE A 140 3.40 -10.22 -5.44
CA ILE A 140 3.35 -8.81 -5.85
C ILE A 140 3.84 -7.90 -4.71
N LEU A 141 3.34 -8.12 -3.49
CA LEU A 141 3.70 -7.37 -2.28
C LEU A 141 4.75 -8.13 -1.48
N LYS A 142 6.03 -7.88 -1.75
CA LYS A 142 7.14 -8.57 -1.08
C LYS A 142 7.40 -7.96 0.31
N ILE A 143 7.77 -8.80 1.27
CA ILE A 143 8.15 -8.43 2.66
C ILE A 143 9.47 -9.10 3.05
#